data_AF-A0A6A4G388-F1
#
_entry.id   AF-A0A6A4G388-F1
#
_cell.length_a   1.000
_cell.length_b   1.000
_cell.length_c   1.000
_cell.angle_alpha   90.00
_cell.angle_beta   90.00
_cell.angle_gamma   90.00
#
_symmetry.space_group_name_H-M   'P 1'
#
loop_
_entity.id
_entity.type
_entity.pdbx_description
1 polymer ?
#
loop_
_entity_poly.entity_id
_entity_poly.type
_entity_poly.pdbx_seq_one_letter_code
_entity_poly.pdbx_strand_id
1 'polypeptide(L)'
;MMVAGGPVAWAARRQSVVVQSTAEAEYVASCKACMEGKSLLNIPTEAIPEQQVGFTLGVDDQAAIALASNPTYSRKARHIELRFHYVREQMRDKAVKI
;
A
#
# COMPACT_ATOMS: atom_id res chain seq x y z
N MET A 1 8.63 3.91 -1.10
CA MET A 1 7.79 4.03 -2.31
C MET A 1 8.60 4.66 -3.44
N MET A 2 8.30 4.32 -4.69
CA MET A 2 8.91 4.93 -5.88
C MET A 2 7.83 5.53 -6.78
N VAL A 3 8.07 6.74 -7.25
CA VAL A 3 7.22 7.48 -8.19
C VAL A 3 8.11 7.93 -9.35
N ALA A 4 7.69 7.69 -10.59
CA ALA A 4 8.47 7.99 -11.79
C ALA A 4 9.93 7.43 -11.78
N GLY A 5 10.13 6.28 -11.13
CA GLY A 5 11.45 5.63 -11.06
C GLY A 5 12.38 6.12 -9.94
N GLY A 6 11.95 7.06 -9.10
CA GLY A 6 12.74 7.57 -7.98
C GLY A 6 12.02 7.48 -6.63
N PRO A 7 12.75 7.41 -5.50
CA PRO A 7 12.16 7.55 -4.17
C PRO A 7 11.70 8.99 -3.94
N VAL A 8 10.45 9.18 -3.50
CA VAL A 8 9.86 10.52 -3.33
C VAL A 8 9.57 10.89 -1.88
N ALA A 9 9.35 9.91 -1.01
CA ALA A 9 9.16 10.15 0.42
C ALA A 9 9.54 8.92 1.24
N TRP A 10 9.87 9.18 2.51
CA TRP A 10 10.14 8.18 3.52
C TRP A 10 9.47 8.61 4.83
N ALA A 11 9.04 7.64 5.63
CA ALA A 11 8.50 7.88 6.96
C ALA A 11 8.80 6.68 7.85
N ALA A 12 9.14 6.96 9.12
CA ALA A 12 9.27 5.96 10.17
C ALA A 12 8.34 6.34 11.31
N ARG A 13 7.25 5.58 11.49
CA ARG A 13 6.25 5.87 12.52
C ARG A 13 5.74 4.59 13.16
N ARG A 14 5.54 4.64 14.48
CA ARG A 14 4.86 3.56 15.20
C ARG A 14 3.42 3.42 14.69
N GLN A 15 3.00 2.20 14.41
CA GLN A 15 1.62 1.92 14.03
C GLN A 15 0.68 2.26 15.19
N SER A 16 -0.46 2.84 14.85
CA SER A 16 -1.53 3.19 15.79
C SER A 16 -2.43 2.00 16.14
N VAL A 17 -2.20 0.85 15.51
CA VAL A 17 -2.97 -0.37 15.65
C VAL A 17 -2.09 -1.47 16.22
N VAL A 18 -2.70 -2.38 16.97
CA VAL A 18 -2.07 -3.61 17.42
C VAL A 18 -2.34 -4.69 16.38
N VAL A 19 -1.27 -5.34 15.92
CA VAL A 19 -1.29 -6.43 14.94
C VAL A 19 -0.69 -7.68 15.57
N GLN A 20 -1.12 -8.86 15.13
CA GLN A 20 -0.76 -10.13 15.76
C GLN A 20 0.43 -10.83 15.09
N SER A 21 0.89 -10.32 13.95
CA SER A 21 2.07 -10.84 13.24
C SER A 21 2.84 -9.75 12.51
N THR A 22 4.09 -10.05 12.14
CA THR A 22 4.93 -9.16 11.33
C THR A 22 4.34 -8.93 9.94
N ALA A 23 3.80 -9.99 9.30
CA ALA A 23 3.13 -9.88 8.01
C ALA A 23 1.91 -8.95 8.06
N GLU A 24 1.13 -8.99 9.16
CA GLU A 24 0.05 -8.03 9.38
C GLU A 24 0.56 -6.61 9.57
N ALA A 25 1.67 -6.44 10.29
CA ALA A 25 2.31 -5.14 10.46
C ALA A 25 2.74 -4.57 9.11
N GLU A 26 3.44 -5.35 8.29
CA GLU A 26 3.87 -4.90 6.96
C GLU A 26 2.69 -4.65 6.02
N TYR A 27 1.64 -5.47 6.08
CA TYR A 27 0.42 -5.23 5.32
C TYR A 27 -0.25 -3.89 5.70
N VAL A 28 -0.33 -3.58 7.00
CA VAL A 28 -0.82 -2.29 7.50
C VAL A 28 0.07 -1.13 7.05
N ALA A 29 1.40 -1.30 7.13
CA ALA A 29 2.36 -0.29 6.68
C ALA A 29 2.24 -0.03 5.17
N SER A 30 2.11 -1.10 4.38
CA SER A 30 1.92 -1.05 2.93
C SER A 30 0.67 -0.27 2.56
N CYS A 31 -0.44 -0.49 3.30
CA CYS A 31 -1.67 0.25 3.08
C CYS A 31 -1.53 1.75 3.39
N LYS A 32 -0.82 2.13 4.46
CA LYS A 32 -0.57 3.53 4.78
C LYS A 32 0.30 4.20 3.71
N ALA A 33 1.39 3.54 3.32
CA ALA A 33 2.27 4.02 2.26
C ALA A 33 1.54 4.15 0.90
N CYS A 34 0.61 3.24 0.62
CA CYS A 34 -0.28 3.33 -0.54
C CYS A 34 -1.18 4.57 -0.51
N MET A 35 -1.84 4.85 0.63
CA MET A 35 -2.67 6.06 0.79
C MET A 35 -1.85 7.35 0.64
N GLU A 36 -0.69 7.42 1.29
CA GLU A 36 0.23 8.56 1.18
C GLU A 36 0.74 8.74 -0.25
N GLY A 37 1.16 7.65 -0.89
CA GLY A 37 1.59 7.65 -2.28
C GLY A 37 0.49 8.12 -3.23
N LYS A 38 -0.75 7.65 -3.05
CA LYS A 38 -1.89 8.11 -3.86
C LYS A 38 -2.17 9.60 -3.68
N SER A 39 -2.12 10.09 -2.44
CA SER A 39 -2.26 11.52 -2.16
C SER A 39 -1.17 12.35 -2.86
N LEU A 40 0.07 11.85 -2.91
CA LEU A 40 1.16 12.53 -3.60
C LEU A 40 1.01 12.51 -5.13
N LEU A 41 0.41 11.46 -5.70
CA LEU A 41 0.12 11.37 -7.13
C LEU A 41 -0.98 12.33 -7.58
N ASN A 42 -1.89 12.75 -6.68
CA ASN A 42 -2.95 13.69 -7.03
C ASN A 42 -2.37 15.02 -7.53
N ILE A 43 -1.27 15.50 -6.94
CA ILE A 43 -0.62 16.77 -7.32
C ILE A 43 -0.17 16.77 -8.80
N PRO A 44 0.70 15.84 -9.26
CA PRO A 44 1.09 15.80 -10.67
C PRO A 44 -0.06 15.41 -11.59
N THR A 45 -1.05 14.64 -11.13
CA THR A 45 -2.23 14.29 -11.93
C THR A 45 -3.09 15.53 -12.23
N GLU A 46 -3.24 16.43 -11.26
CA GLU A 46 -3.97 17.69 -11.44
C GLU A 46 -3.14 18.71 -12.25
N ALA A 47 -1.83 18.76 -12.03
CA ALA A 47 -0.94 19.70 -12.72
C ALA A 47 -0.67 19.30 -14.18
N ILE A 48 -0.58 18.00 -14.48
CA ILE A 48 -0.21 17.47 -15.79
C ILE A 48 -1.06 16.20 -16.09
N PRO A 49 -2.34 16.36 -16.47
CA PRO A 49 -3.28 15.23 -16.61
C PRO A 49 -2.88 14.19 -17.66
N GLU A 50 -2.09 14.60 -18.66
CA GLU A 50 -1.64 13.72 -19.76
C GLU A 50 -0.50 12.79 -19.35
N GLN A 51 0.20 13.10 -18.25
CA GLN A 51 1.34 12.32 -17.77
C GLN A 51 0.88 11.21 -16.82
N GLN A 52 0.92 9.96 -17.27
CA GLN A 52 0.76 8.83 -16.36
C GLN A 52 2.01 8.66 -15.50
N VAL A 53 1.88 8.94 -14.20
CA VAL A 53 2.96 8.76 -13.24
C VAL A 53 2.84 7.37 -12.62
N GLY A 54 3.82 6.51 -12.93
CA GLY A 54 3.90 5.17 -12.34
C GLY A 54 4.19 5.22 -10.83
N PHE A 55 3.50 4.37 -10.08
CA PHE A 55 3.68 4.22 -8.63
C PHE A 55 3.98 2.77 -8.26
N THR A 56 5.07 2.58 -7.52
CA THR A 56 5.53 1.27 -7.07
C THR A 56 5.82 1.31 -5.57
N LEU A 57 5.33 0.30 -4.86
CA LEU A 57 5.51 0.13 -3.44
C LEU A 57 6.34 -1.12 -3.19
N GLY A 58 7.55 -0.97 -2.64
CA GLY A 58 8.36 -2.12 -2.22
C GLY A 58 7.88 -2.65 -0.87
N VAL A 59 7.71 -3.97 -0.77
CA VAL A 59 7.38 -4.71 0.46
C VAL A 59 8.30 -5.93 0.52
N ASP A 60 8.89 -6.21 1.67
CA ASP A 60 9.87 -7.28 1.87
C ASP A 60 9.26 -8.59 2.38
N ASP A 61 8.11 -8.57 3.06
CA ASP A 61 7.39 -9.77 3.49
C ASP A 61 6.45 -10.33 2.40
N GLN A 62 6.76 -11.55 1.94
CA GLN A 62 5.95 -12.27 0.95
C GLN A 62 4.54 -12.61 1.42
N ALA A 63 4.34 -12.85 2.72
CA ALA A 63 3.01 -13.04 3.28
C ALA A 63 2.22 -11.72 3.30
N ALA A 64 2.85 -10.58 3.52
CA ALA A 64 2.21 -9.27 3.38
C ALA A 64 1.81 -8.99 1.91
N ILE A 65 2.67 -9.33 0.95
CA ILE A 65 2.36 -9.27 -0.49
C ILE A 65 1.20 -10.21 -0.85
N ALA A 66 1.20 -11.43 -0.32
CA ALA A 66 0.10 -12.37 -0.53
C ALA A 66 -1.22 -11.85 0.04
N LEU A 67 -1.18 -11.20 1.21
CA LEU A 67 -2.34 -10.54 1.82
C LEU A 67 -2.83 -9.33 1.00
N ALA A 68 -1.97 -8.64 0.27
CA ALA A 68 -2.32 -7.51 -0.58
C ALA A 68 -2.81 -7.91 -1.97
N SER A 69 -2.26 -8.99 -2.54
CA SER A 69 -2.61 -9.49 -3.87
C SER A 69 -3.85 -10.37 -3.89
N ASN A 70 -4.06 -11.20 -2.86
CA ASN A 70 -5.17 -12.14 -2.82
C ASN A 70 -6.09 -11.88 -1.63
N PRO A 71 -7.42 -11.86 -1.82
CA PRO A 71 -8.38 -11.93 -0.73
C PRO A 71 -8.47 -13.38 -0.22
N THR A 72 -7.35 -13.98 0.18
CA THR A 72 -7.38 -15.24 0.91
C THR A 72 -7.96 -14.95 2.28
N TYR A 73 -9.24 -15.28 2.44
CA TYR A 73 -9.98 -15.18 3.70
C TYR A 73 -9.41 -16.18 4.70
N SER A 74 -8.27 -15.85 5.30
CA SER A 74 -7.73 -16.58 6.42
C SER A 74 -8.52 -16.18 7.67
N ARG A 75 -9.06 -17.17 8.40
CA ARG A 75 -9.72 -16.94 9.70
C ARG A 75 -8.82 -16.15 10.66
N LYS A 76 -7.50 -16.25 10.50
CA LYS A 76 -6.47 -15.56 11.27
C LYS A 76 -6.32 -14.08 10.91
N ALA A 77 -6.77 -13.64 9.74
CA ALA A 77 -6.64 -12.24 9.29
C ALA A 77 -7.96 -11.45 9.41
N ARG A 78 -9.01 -12.06 9.99
CA ARG A 78 -10.33 -11.45 10.10
C ARG A 78 -10.35 -10.21 11.00
N HIS A 79 -9.45 -10.12 11.97
CA HIS A 79 -9.35 -8.96 12.87
C HIS A 79 -8.65 -7.76 12.24
N ILE A 80 -8.09 -7.90 11.04
CA ILE A 80 -7.54 -6.77 10.31
C ILE A 80 -8.69 -5.85 9.92
N GLU A 81 -8.60 -4.58 10.32
CA GLU A 81 -9.62 -3.59 10.01
C GLU A 81 -9.80 -3.44 8.50
N LEU A 82 -11.06 -3.33 8.06
CA LEU A 82 -11.44 -3.20 6.65
C LEU A 82 -10.72 -2.06 5.93
N ARG A 83 -10.36 -0.98 6.65
CA ARG A 83 -9.62 0.16 6.08
C ARG A 83 -8.28 -0.24 5.45
N PHE A 84 -7.67 -1.32 5.93
CA PHE A 84 -6.40 -1.81 5.40
C PHE A 84 -6.57 -2.64 4.12
N HIS A 85 -7.80 -2.94 3.70
CA HIS A 85 -8.08 -3.56 2.39
C HIS A 85 -7.99 -2.58 1.23
N TYR A 86 -7.86 -1.28 1.49
CA TYR A 86 -7.63 -0.27 0.45
C TYR A 86 -6.46 -0.63 -0.49
N VAL A 87 -5.35 -1.14 0.06
CA VAL A 87 -4.20 -1.56 -0.77
C VAL A 87 -4.56 -2.67 -1.76
N ARG A 88 -5.46 -3.59 -1.39
CA ARG A 88 -5.94 -4.66 -2.28
C ARG A 88 -6.73 -4.10 -3.44
N GLU A 89 -7.61 -3.14 -3.15
CA GLU A 89 -8.41 -2.46 -4.17
C GLU A 89 -7.50 -1.73 -5.16
N GLN A 90 -6.51 -0.99 -4.66
CA GLN A 90 -5.56 -0.29 -5.50
C GLN A 90 -4.66 -1.22 -6.34
N MET A 91 -4.27 -2.38 -5.81
CA MET A 91 -3.58 -3.40 -6.60
C MET A 91 -4.48 -4.01 -7.67
N ARG A 92 -5.74 -4.30 -7.34
CA ARG A 92 -6.73 -4.85 -8.29
C ARG A 92 -6.98 -3.88 -9.45
N ASP A 93 -7.09 -2.59 -9.14
CA ASP A 93 -7.33 -1.52 -10.11
C ASP A 93 -6.05 -1.15 -10.88
N LYS A 94 -4.92 -1.85 -10.62
CA LYS A 94 -3.59 -1.61 -11.20
C LYS A 94 -3.07 -0.18 -10.98
N ALA A 95 -3.64 0.55 -10.03
CA ALA A 95 -3.21 1.88 -9.65
C ALA A 95 -1.88 1.85 -8.88
N VAL A 96 -1.59 0.71 -8.24
CA VAL A 96 -0.38 0.49 -7.43
C VAL A 96 0.23 -0.85 -7.81
N LYS A 97 1.54 -0.86 -8.05
CA LYS A 97 2.31 -2.10 -8.19
C LYS A 97 3.08 -2.35 -6.89
N ILE A 98 2.91 -3.54 -6.31
CA ILE A 98 3.79 -4.08 -5.27
C ILE A 98 4.76 -5.07 -5.94
#